data_AF-A0A835I0M2-F1
#
_entry.id   AF-A0A835I0M2-F1
#
_cell.length_a   1.000
_cell.length_b   1.000
_cell.length_c   1.000
_cell.angle_alpha   90.00
_cell.angle_beta   90.00
_cell.angle_gamma   90.00
#
_symmetry.space_group_name_H-M   'P 1'
#
loop_
_entity.id
_entity.type
_entity.pdbx_description
1 polymer ?
#
loop_
_entity_poly.entity_id
_entity_poly.type
_entity_poly.pdbx_seq_one_letter_code
_entity_poly.pdbx_strand_id
1 'polypeptide(L)'
;MKNFLSISVFLETQKPYLAMLLTQFLYAGMALLSKAAIDEGMTPCVFVVYRQAFASLALAPFSFLLERKQAPPMSCPVLFRIFLASLFGMTLSLNLYYVALNYTSATFAAASTNTILAITFIVSTFLR
;
A
#
# COMPACT_ATOMS: atom_id res chain seq x y z
N MET A 1 -36.82 14.52 1.67
CA MET A 1 -36.05 13.39 2.25
C MET A 1 -35.62 12.32 1.24
N LYS A 2 -36.41 12.01 0.20
CA LYS A 2 -36.02 10.99 -0.82
C LYS A 2 -34.74 11.34 -1.62
N ASN A 3 -34.46 12.61 -1.91
CA ASN A 3 -33.25 13.00 -2.65
C ASN A 3 -31.95 12.80 -1.85
N PHE A 4 -31.99 12.99 -0.53
CA PHE A 4 -30.81 12.82 0.33
C PHE A 4 -30.42 11.34 0.46
N LEU A 5 -31.43 10.46 0.51
CA LEU A 5 -31.26 9.02 0.57
C LEU A 5 -30.80 8.42 -0.77
N SER A 6 -31.22 9.02 -1.89
CA SER A 6 -30.73 8.64 -3.22
C SER A 6 -29.28 9.06 -3.45
N ILE A 7 -28.85 10.20 -2.89
CA ILE A 7 -27.45 10.65 -2.91
C ILE A 7 -26.57 9.74 -2.06
N SER A 8 -27.02 9.34 -0.86
CA SER A 8 -26.27 8.41 -0.01
C SER A 8 -26.12 7.02 -0.63
N VAL A 9 -27.17 6.52 -1.32
CA VAL A 9 -27.12 5.23 -2.03
C VAL A 9 -26.24 5.31 -3.28
N PHE A 10 -26.25 6.42 -4.01
CA PHE A 10 -25.36 6.64 -5.15
C PHE A 10 -23.89 6.78 -4.72
N LEU A 11 -23.62 7.44 -3.59
CA LEU A 11 -22.31 7.45 -2.94
C LEU A 11 -21.90 6.05 -2.49
N GLU A 12 -22.82 5.19 -2.04
CA GLU A 12 -22.51 3.79 -1.70
C GLU A 12 -22.04 2.98 -2.93
N THR A 13 -22.68 3.17 -4.08
CA THR A 13 -22.36 2.49 -5.35
C THR A 13 -21.14 3.09 -6.06
N GLN A 14 -20.92 4.41 -5.95
CA GLN A 14 -19.80 5.13 -6.57
C GLN A 14 -18.59 5.32 -5.64
N LYS A 15 -18.71 4.99 -4.35
CA LYS A 15 -17.61 4.96 -3.36
C LYS A 15 -16.34 4.28 -3.87
N PRO A 16 -16.39 3.08 -4.48
CA PRO A 16 -15.17 2.43 -4.97
C PRO A 16 -14.51 3.20 -6.12
N TYR A 17 -15.29 3.80 -7.02
CA TYR A 17 -14.77 4.59 -8.14
C TYR A 17 -14.17 5.93 -7.68
N LEU A 18 -14.85 6.62 -6.77
CA LEU A 18 -14.36 7.85 -6.17
C LEU A 18 -13.10 7.60 -5.33
N ALA A 19 -13.07 6.50 -4.58
CA ALA A 19 -11.90 6.06 -3.82
C ALA A 19 -10.72 5.70 -4.74
N MET A 20 -10.98 5.04 -5.87
CA MET A 20 -9.97 4.74 -6.87
C MET A 20 -9.37 6.01 -7.48
N LEU A 21 -10.22 6.96 -7.91
CA LEU A 21 -9.78 8.27 -8.42
C LEU A 21 -8.94 9.05 -7.40
N LEU A 22 -9.40 9.11 -6.15
CA LEU A 22 -8.69 9.79 -5.07
C LEU A 22 -7.34 9.11 -4.78
N THR A 23 -7.30 7.78 -4.80
CA THR A 23 -6.06 7.01 -4.63
C THR A 23 -5.09 7.26 -5.79
N GLN A 24 -5.59 7.33 -7.03
CA GLN A 24 -4.79 7.65 -8.21
C GLN A 24 -4.19 9.05 -8.12
N PHE A 25 -4.99 10.02 -7.66
CA PHE A 25 -4.56 11.41 -7.45
C PHE A 25 -3.49 11.50 -6.35
N LEU A 26 -3.69 10.82 -5.22
CA LEU A 26 -2.69 10.73 -4.16
C LEU A 26 -1.39 10.06 -4.65
N TYR A 27 -1.49 9.03 -5.49
CA TYR A 27 -0.33 8.35 -6.06
C TYR A 27 0.45 9.27 -7.02
N ALA A 28 -0.26 10.05 -7.84
CA ALA A 28 0.35 11.07 -8.70
C ALA A 28 1.02 12.17 -7.87
N GLY A 29 0.36 12.67 -6.82
CA GLY A 29 0.92 13.66 -5.89
C GLY A 29 2.18 13.13 -5.19
N MET A 30 2.16 11.87 -4.73
CA MET A 30 3.32 11.20 -4.17
C MET A 30 4.49 11.15 -5.16
N ALA A 31 4.23 10.79 -6.43
CA ALA A 31 5.26 10.72 -7.46
C ALA A 31 5.91 12.09 -7.72
N LEU A 32 5.11 13.16 -7.79
CA LEU A 32 5.59 14.53 -7.96
C LEU A 32 6.42 15.01 -6.76
N LEU A 33 5.94 14.81 -5.54
CA LEU A 33 6.66 15.17 -4.31
C LEU A 33 7.96 14.36 -4.16
N SER A 34 7.93 13.08 -4.51
CA SER A 34 9.13 12.22 -4.49
C SER A 34 10.18 12.71 -5.49
N LYS A 35 9.75 13.10 -6.70
CA LYS A 35 10.62 13.70 -7.72
C LYS A 35 11.24 15.01 -7.23
N ALA A 36 10.44 15.91 -6.68
CA ALA A 36 10.92 17.19 -6.15
C ALA A 36 11.95 17.00 -5.01
N ALA A 37 11.71 16.08 -4.07
CA ALA A 37 12.62 15.80 -2.97
C ALA A 37 13.95 15.15 -3.42
N ILE A 38 13.92 14.34 -4.48
CA ILE A 38 15.13 13.72 -5.04
C ILE A 38 15.94 14.74 -5.85
N ASP A 39 15.29 15.65 -6.59
CA ASP A 39 15.95 16.71 -7.35
C ASP A 39 16.66 17.73 -6.42
N GLU A 40 16.21 17.90 -5.17
CA GLU A 40 16.92 18.65 -4.12
C GLU A 40 18.10 17.88 -3.47
N GLY A 41 18.42 16.68 -3.95
CA GLY A 41 19.60 15.90 -3.54
C GLY A 41 19.34 14.82 -2.49
N MET A 42 18.09 14.49 -2.18
CA MET A 42 17.77 13.47 -1.17
C MET A 42 17.88 12.04 -1.71
N THR A 43 18.57 11.16 -0.98
CA THR A 43 18.76 9.76 -1.41
C THR A 43 17.42 9.00 -1.37
N PRO A 44 17.02 8.29 -2.44
CA PRO A 44 15.72 7.61 -2.54
C PRO A 44 15.41 6.64 -1.38
N CYS A 45 16.42 5.94 -0.86
CA CYS A 45 16.25 5.04 0.29
C CYS A 45 15.79 5.78 1.55
N VAL A 46 16.34 6.96 1.83
CA VAL A 46 15.99 7.75 3.02
C VAL A 46 14.56 8.28 2.90
N PHE A 47 14.16 8.70 1.69
CA PHE A 47 12.79 9.14 1.42
C PHE A 47 11.75 8.04 1.72
N VAL A 48 12.03 6.80 1.29
CA VAL A 48 11.11 5.67 1.52
C VAL A 48 10.97 5.35 3.01
N VAL A 49 12.09 5.33 3.75
CA VAL A 49 12.07 5.09 5.21
C VAL A 49 11.28 6.19 5.93
N TYR A 50 11.53 7.45 5.57
CA TYR A 50 10.85 8.59 6.19
C TYR A 50 9.35 8.58 5.93
N ARG A 51 8.93 8.26 4.70
CA ARG A 51 7.52 8.11 4.34
C ARG A 51 6.83 6.99 5.13
N GLN A 52 7.48 5.83 5.27
CA GLN A 52 6.92 4.70 6.00
C GLN A 52 6.81 5.00 7.50
N ALA A 53 7.80 5.70 8.07
CA ALA A 53 7.81 6.14 9.46
C ALA A 53 6.75 7.22 9.74
N PHE A 54 6.59 8.19 8.85
CA PHE A 54 5.53 9.19 8.97
C PHE A 54 4.15 8.57 8.84
N ALA A 55 3.96 7.64 7.89
CA ALA A 55 2.70 6.93 7.74
C ALA A 55 2.32 6.12 8.98
N SER A 56 3.27 5.41 9.59
CA SER A 56 3.01 4.66 10.83
C SER A 56 2.69 5.59 12.00
N LEU A 57 3.42 6.70 12.14
CA LEU A 57 3.18 7.69 13.19
C LEU A 57 1.83 8.40 13.01
N ALA A 58 1.47 8.76 11.79
CA ALA A 58 0.19 9.39 11.47
C ALA A 58 -0.97 8.42 11.70
N LEU A 59 -0.84 7.15 11.34
CA LEU A 59 -1.87 6.13 11.53
C LEU A 59 -2.00 5.67 12.99
N ALA A 60 -0.94 5.71 13.79
CA ALA A 60 -0.95 5.29 15.19
C ALA A 60 -2.07 5.93 16.05
N PRO A 61 -2.28 7.26 16.06
CA PRO A 61 -3.37 7.87 16.83
C PRO A 61 -4.75 7.54 16.25
N PHE A 62 -4.89 7.40 14.92
CA PHE A 62 -6.17 7.00 14.32
C PHE A 62 -6.53 5.56 14.66
N SER A 63 -5.57 4.64 14.60
CA SER A 63 -5.76 3.24 15.03
C SER A 63 -6.15 3.19 16.51
N PHE A 64 -5.46 3.94 17.38
CA PHE A 64 -5.79 3.97 18.81
C PHE A 64 -7.17 4.57 19.12
N LEU A 65 -7.62 5.59 18.39
CA LEU A 65 -8.91 6.24 18.65
C LEU A 65 -10.09 5.51 18.01
N LEU A 66 -9.91 4.97 16.80
CA LEU A 66 -10.99 4.39 15.99
C LEU A 66 -11.20 2.90 16.31
N GLU A 67 -10.11 2.15 16.53
CA GLU A 67 -10.18 0.69 16.71
C GLU A 67 -10.36 0.27 18.18
N ARG A 68 -10.19 1.18 19.15
CA ARG A 68 -10.35 0.86 20.58
C ARG A 68 -11.71 0.25 20.96
N LYS A 69 -12.77 0.51 20.19
CA LYS A 69 -14.12 -0.03 20.44
C LYS A 69 -14.43 -1.33 19.69
N GLN A 70 -13.67 -1.68 18.65
CA GLN A 70 -13.96 -2.81 17.75
C GLN A 70 -12.82 -3.84 17.67
N ALA A 71 -11.64 -3.53 18.20
CA ALA A 71 -10.46 -4.38 18.10
C ALA A 71 -10.59 -5.62 19.00
N PRO A 72 -10.51 -6.84 18.44
CA PRO A 72 -10.31 -8.05 19.25
C PRO A 72 -8.96 -7.97 19.96
N PRO A 73 -8.83 -8.54 21.18
CA PRO A 73 -7.57 -8.52 21.92
C PRO A 73 -6.47 -9.21 21.10
N MET A 74 -5.50 -8.42 20.64
CA MET A 74 -4.34 -8.91 19.90
C MET A 74 -3.42 -9.65 20.86
N SER A 75 -3.29 -10.97 20.70
CA SER A 75 -2.34 -11.77 21.47
C SER A 75 -0.92 -11.59 20.89
N CYS A 76 0.11 -11.53 21.75
CA CYS A 76 1.53 -11.45 21.35
C CYS A 76 1.94 -12.37 20.17
N PRO A 77 1.53 -13.64 20.10
CA PRO A 77 1.79 -14.50 18.93
C PRO A 77 1.19 -13.99 17.61
N VAL A 78 0.04 -13.31 17.63
CA VAL A 78 -0.57 -12.72 16.42
C VAL A 78 0.25 -11.52 15.94
N LEU A 79 0.69 -10.66 16.86
CA LEU A 79 1.59 -9.56 16.54
C LEU A 79 2.90 -10.07 15.94
N PHE A 80 3.48 -11.11 16.52
CA PHE A 80 4.71 -11.71 16.00
C PHE A 80 4.52 -12.33 14.61
N ARG A 81 3.37 -12.97 14.34
CA ARG A 81 3.03 -13.47 12.99
C ARG A 81 2.91 -12.35 11.96
N ILE A 82 2.23 -11.25 12.31
CA ILE A 82 2.09 -10.07 11.43
C ILE A 82 3.45 -9.43 11.18
N PHE A 83 4.29 -9.33 12.23
CA PHE A 83 5.65 -8.82 12.12
C PHE A 83 6.51 -9.68 11.18
N LEU A 84 6.53 -10.99 11.38
CA LEU A 84 7.25 -11.92 10.49
C LEU A 84 6.73 -11.85 9.05
N ALA A 85 5.40 -11.78 8.86
CA ALA A 85 4.80 -11.64 7.54
C ALA A 85 5.21 -10.33 6.86
N SER A 86 5.31 -9.22 7.59
CA SER A 86 5.77 -7.94 7.05
C SER A 86 7.28 -7.92 6.76
N LEU A 87 8.07 -8.55 7.64
CA LEU A 87 9.53 -8.66 7.49
C LEU A 87 9.89 -9.52 6.28
N PHE A 88 9.35 -10.74 6.19
CA PHE A 88 9.66 -11.66 5.09
C PHE A 88 8.85 -11.38 3.82
N GLY A 89 7.64 -10.83 3.93
CA GLY A 89 6.84 -10.47 2.77
C GLY A 89 7.32 -9.15 2.17
N MET A 90 6.90 -8.03 2.77
CA MET A 90 7.15 -6.70 2.19
C MET A 90 8.63 -6.34 2.12
N THR A 91 9.38 -6.52 3.22
CA THR A 91 10.78 -6.04 3.26
C THR A 91 11.69 -6.86 2.34
N LEU A 92 11.54 -8.20 2.35
CA LEU A 92 12.29 -9.08 1.46
C LEU A 92 11.92 -8.82 -0.01
N SER A 93 10.62 -8.72 -0.34
CA SER A 93 10.18 -8.46 -1.72
C SER A 93 10.69 -7.12 -2.25
N LEU A 94 10.66 -6.05 -1.45
CA LEU A 94 11.22 -4.75 -1.84
C LEU A 94 12.73 -4.84 -2.08
N ASN A 95 13.48 -5.48 -1.18
CA ASN A 95 14.94 -5.62 -1.34
C ASN A 95 15.29 -6.48 -2.56
N LEU A 96 14.64 -7.63 -2.74
CA LEU A 96 14.81 -8.50 -3.92
C LEU A 96 14.47 -7.77 -5.22
N TYR A 97 13.43 -6.92 -5.21
CA TYR A 97 13.06 -6.12 -6.36
C TYR A 97 14.13 -5.09 -6.73
N TYR A 98 14.69 -4.37 -5.75
CA TYR A 98 15.80 -3.44 -5.98
C TYR A 98 17.09 -4.14 -6.43
N VAL A 99 17.38 -5.33 -5.90
CA VAL A 99 18.50 -6.15 -6.38
C VAL A 99 18.25 -6.62 -7.80
N ALA A 100 17.07 -7.16 -8.11
CA ALA A 100 16.70 -7.59 -9.46
C ALA A 100 16.79 -6.43 -10.47
N LEU A 101 16.37 -5.22 -10.09
CA LEU A 101 16.51 -4.00 -10.89
C LEU A 101 17.96 -3.61 -11.19
N ASN A 102 18.92 -3.95 -10.33
CA ASN A 102 20.34 -3.74 -10.64
C ASN A 102 20.86 -4.71 -11.72
N TYR A 103 20.26 -5.91 -11.81
CA TYR A 103 20.67 -6.94 -12.77
C TYR A 103 19.79 -7.01 -14.03
N THR A 104 18.68 -6.27 -14.08
CA THR A 104 17.72 -6.32 -15.18
C THR A 104 17.33 -4.93 -15.67
N SER A 105 16.76 -4.84 -16.87
CA SER A 105 16.29 -3.55 -17.40
C SER A 105 14.94 -3.17 -16.80
N ALA A 106 14.65 -1.87 -16.77
CA ALA A 106 13.36 -1.34 -16.34
C ALA A 106 12.18 -1.96 -17.09
N THR A 107 12.38 -2.37 -18.36
CA THR A 107 11.36 -3.04 -19.18
C THR A 107 11.00 -4.42 -18.64
N PHE A 108 11.99 -5.18 -18.17
CA PHE A 108 11.74 -6.51 -17.59
C PHE A 108 11.05 -6.41 -16.22
N ALA A 109 11.40 -5.41 -15.42
CA ALA A 109 10.70 -5.13 -14.16
C ALA A 109 9.23 -4.73 -14.39
N ALA A 110 8.97 -3.89 -15.40
CA ALA A 110 7.60 -3.52 -15.79
C ALA A 110 6.80 -4.71 -16.34
N ALA A 111 7.42 -5.56 -17.16
CA ALA A 111 6.80 -6.80 -17.62
C ALA A 111 6.45 -7.72 -16.44
N SER A 112 7.37 -7.87 -15.47
CA SER A 112 7.16 -8.68 -14.26
C SER A 112 5.97 -8.20 -13.43
N THR A 113 5.77 -6.88 -13.30
CA THR A 113 4.61 -6.33 -12.56
C THR A 113 3.28 -6.66 -13.22
N ASN A 114 3.23 -6.76 -14.55
CA ASN A 114 2.01 -7.18 -15.27
C ASN A 114 1.73 -8.68 -15.08
N THR A 115 2.77 -9.50 -14.92
CA THR A 115 2.63 -10.94 -14.64
C THR A 115 2.13 -11.23 -13.22
N ILE A 116 2.18 -10.26 -12.29
CA ILE A 116 1.69 -10.43 -10.91
C ILE A 116 0.24 -10.91 -10.89
N LEU A 117 -0.63 -10.36 -11.74
CA LEU A 117 -2.04 -10.77 -11.81
C LEU A 117 -2.19 -12.23 -12.27
N ALA A 118 -1.41 -12.65 -13.25
CA ALA A 118 -1.40 -14.03 -13.75
C ALA A 118 -0.88 -15.01 -12.68
N ILE A 119 0.22 -14.67 -12.01
CA ILE A 119 0.78 -15.48 -10.91
C ILE A 119 -0.23 -15.57 -9.76
N THR A 120 -0.88 -14.47 -9.40
CA THR A 120 -1.90 -14.44 -8.34
C THR A 120 -3.06 -15.36 -8.68
N PHE A 121 -3.51 -15.40 -9.95
CA PHE A 121 -4.57 -16.29 -10.39
C PHE A 121 -4.15 -17.77 -10.31
N ILE A 122 -2.93 -18.10 -10.72
CA ILE A 122 -2.39 -19.46 -10.63
C ILE A 122 -2.30 -19.92 -9.17
N VAL A 123 -1.74 -19.08 -8.29
CA VAL A 123 -1.64 -19.37 -6.85
C VAL A 123 -3.03 -19.51 -6.24
N SER A 124 -3.96 -18.60 -6.54
CA SER A 124 -5.35 -18.67 -6.06
C SER A 124 -6.07 -19.94 -6.54
N THR A 125 -5.77 -20.42 -7.75
CA THR A 125 -6.35 -21.66 -8.28
C THR A 125 -5.75 -22.89 -7.61
N PHE A 126 -4.46 -22.86 -7.30
CA PHE A 126 -3.77 -23.95 -6.62
C PHE A 126 -4.13 -24.06 -5.13
N LEU A 127 -4.45 -22.92 -4.50
CA LEU A 127 -4.81 -22.85 -3.08
C LEU A 127 -6.32 -23.06 -2.82
N ARG A 128 -7.12 -23.23 -3.88
CA ARG A 128 -8.57 -23.48 -3.82
C ARG A 128 -8.85 -24.96 -3.61
#